data_AF-A0A3M1D5L0-F1
#
_entry.id   AF-A0A3M1D5L0-F1
#
_cell.length_a   1.000
_cell.length_b   1.000
_cell.length_c   1.000
_cell.angle_alpha   90.00
_cell.angle_beta   90.00
_cell.angle_gamma   90.00
#
_symmetry.space_group_name_H-M   'P 1'
#
loop_
_entity.id
_entity.type
_entity.pdbx_description
1 polymer ?
#
loop_
_entity_poly.entity_id
_entity_poly.type
_entity_poly.pdbx_seq_one_letter_code
_entity_poly.pdbx_strand_id
1 'polypeptide(L)' 'MAARNPRLSIVVEPHIYKLIAKLAKKDDTSISKKAMSLLVEALDLQEDLGLSHLAESREKTLEKGKLVPHEDAW' A
#
# COMPACT_ATOMS: atom_id res chain seq x y z
N MET A 1 -2.52 -13.69 27.63
CA MET A 1 -2.50 -12.21 27.57
C MET A 1 -3.53 -11.77 26.54
N ALA A 2 -4.45 -10.88 26.92
CA ALA A 2 -5.41 -10.26 26.02
C ALA A 2 -4.69 -9.67 24.79
N ALA A 3 -5.26 -9.88 23.60
CA ALA A 3 -4.62 -9.73 22.30
C ALA A 3 -3.87 -8.39 22.14
N ARG A 4 -2.56 -8.47 21.83
CA ARG A 4 -1.62 -7.34 21.64
C ARG A 4 -1.84 -6.53 20.35
N ASN A 5 -2.85 -6.85 19.53
CA ASN A 5 -3.03 -6.21 18.23
C ASN A 5 -4.22 -5.26 18.24
N PRO A 6 -4.07 -4.01 17.74
CA PRO A 6 -5.19 -3.09 17.59
C PRO A 6 -6.25 -3.70 16.67
N ARG A 7 -7.52 -3.63 17.07
CA ARG A 7 -8.65 -4.11 16.27
C ARG A 7 -9.30 -2.93 15.57
N LEU A 8 -9.41 -3.03 14.25
CA LEU A 8 -10.15 -2.10 13.41
C LEU A 8 -11.48 -2.76 13.02
N SER A 9 -12.61 -2.17 13.47
CA SER A 9 -13.95 -2.59 13.09
C SER A 9 -14.52 -1.60 12.08
N ILE A 10 -14.80 -2.07 10.86
CA ILE A 10 -15.37 -1.24 9.79
C ILE A 10 -16.65 -1.89 9.26
N VAL A 11 -17.59 -1.05 8.84
CA VAL A 11 -18.74 -1.50 8.06
C VAL A 11 -18.29 -1.67 6.61
N VAL A 12 -18.50 -2.85 6.06
CA VAL A 12 -18.14 -3.19 4.68
C VAL A 12 -19.39 -3.58 3.92
N GLU A 13 -19.48 -3.14 2.67
CA GLU A 13 -20.58 -3.53 1.80
C GLU A 13 -20.59 -5.05 1.58
N PRO A 14 -21.78 -5.68 1.45
CA PRO A 14 -21.89 -7.13 1.29
C PRO A 14 -21.11 -7.67 0.10
N HIS A 15 -20.98 -6.87 -0.97
CA HIS A 15 -20.25 -7.27 -2.17
C HIS A 15 -18.73 -7.30 -1.92
N ILE A 16 -18.18 -6.29 -1.25
CA ILE A 16 -16.76 -6.23 -0.86
C ILE A 16 -16.41 -7.38 0.08
N TYR A 17 -17.23 -7.63 1.11
CA TYR A 17 -17.00 -8.74 2.03
C TYR A 17 -16.92 -10.08 1.29
N LYS A 18 -17.84 -10.33 0.33
CA LYS A 18 -17.82 -11.55 -0.50
C LYS A 18 -16.56 -11.66 -1.35
N LEU A 19 -16.05 -10.56 -1.90
CA LEU A 19 -14.80 -10.56 -2.66
C LEU A 19 -13.60 -10.90 -1.77
N ILE A 20 -13.48 -10.25 -0.60
CA ILE A 20 -12.40 -10.54 0.37
C ILE A 20 -12.48 -12.00 0.82
N ALA A 21 -13.68 -12.53 1.11
CA ALA A 21 -13.86 -13.92 1.50
C ALA A 21 -13.45 -14.90 0.39
N LYS A 22 -13.77 -14.60 -0.88
CA LYS A 22 -13.33 -15.40 -2.03
C LYS A 22 -11.81 -15.40 -2.17
N LEU A 23 -11.17 -14.22 -2.03
CA LEU A 23 -9.71 -14.10 -2.08
C LEU A 23 -9.05 -14.86 -0.92
N ALA A 24 -9.58 -14.72 0.29
CA ALA A 24 -9.08 -15.44 1.46
C ALA A 24 -9.15 -16.96 1.28
N LYS A 25 -10.27 -17.46 0.72
CA LYS A 25 -10.42 -18.88 0.37
C LYS A 25 -9.45 -19.32 -0.72
N LYS A 26 -9.25 -18.51 -1.75
CA LYS A 26 -8.30 -18.80 -2.84
C LYS A 26 -6.87 -18.95 -2.32
N ASP A 27 -6.50 -18.12 -1.35
CA ASP A 27 -5.14 -18.01 -0.83
C ASP A 27 -4.94 -18.80 0.50
N ASP A 28 -5.88 -19.69 0.84
CA ASP A 28 -5.90 -20.52 2.06
C ASP A 28 -5.55 -19.75 3.35
N THR A 29 -6.21 -18.59 3.54
CA THR A 29 -5.97 -17.71 4.68
C THR A 29 -7.27 -17.21 5.30
N SER A 30 -7.17 -16.56 6.47
CA SER A 30 -8.35 -15.98 7.11
C SER A 30 -8.77 -14.67 6.44
N ILE A 31 -10.07 -14.36 6.51
CA ILE A 31 -10.64 -13.10 6.01
C ILE A 31 -9.90 -11.90 6.62
N SER A 32 -9.62 -11.92 7.92
CA SER A 32 -8.91 -10.83 8.60
C SER A 32 -7.48 -10.66 8.10
N LYS A 33 -6.75 -11.76 7.85
CA LYS A 33 -5.40 -11.69 7.28
C LYS A 33 -5.42 -11.14 5.86
N LYS A 34 -6.36 -11.61 5.03
CA LYS A 34 -6.52 -11.10 3.66
C LYS A 34 -6.92 -9.62 3.65
N ALA A 35 -7.86 -9.22 4.49
CA ALA A 35 -8.24 -7.82 4.63
C ALA A 35 -7.06 -6.93 5.07
N MET A 36 -6.27 -7.40 6.04
CA MET A 36 -5.06 -6.68 6.47
C MET A 36 -4.04 -6.55 5.33
N SER A 37 -3.78 -7.61 4.57
CA SER A 37 -2.88 -7.57 3.39
C SER A 37 -3.34 -6.51 2.39
N LEU A 38 -4.63 -6.53 2.03
CA LEU A 38 -5.20 -5.58 1.08
C LEU A 38 -5.15 -4.13 1.60
N LEU A 39 -5.29 -3.92 2.92
CA LEU A 39 -5.13 -2.60 3.52
C LEU A 39 -3.67 -2.11 3.45
N VAL A 40 -2.69 -2.98 3.68
CA VAL A 40 -1.27 -2.64 3.51
C VAL A 40 -0.98 -2.29 2.05
N GLU A 41 -1.40 -3.14 1.12
CA GLU A 41 -1.25 -2.88 -0.33
C GLU A 41 -1.89 -1.55 -0.75
N ALA A 42 -3.06 -1.19 -0.20
CA ALA A 42 -3.69 0.09 -0.48
C ALA A 42 -2.92 1.29 0.10
N LEU A 43 -2.28 1.13 1.25
CA LEU A 43 -1.44 2.17 1.84
C LEU A 43 -0.14 2.36 1.05
N ASP A 44 0.45 1.27 0.57
CA ASP A 44 1.65 1.31 -0.30
C ASP A 44 1.33 2.07 -1.60
N LEU A 45 0.17 1.79 -2.23
CA LEU A 45 -0.28 2.55 -3.40
C LEU A 45 -0.47 4.05 -3.10
N GLN A 46 -0.93 4.40 -1.90
CA GLN A 46 -1.09 5.80 -1.50
C GLN A 46 0.27 6.48 -1.29
N GLU A 47 1.26 5.75 -0.77
CA GLU A 47 2.65 6.22 -0.66
C GLU A 47 3.26 6.46 -2.04
N ASP A 48 3.10 5.52 -2.96
CA ASP A 48 3.60 5.64 -4.34
C ASP A 48 3.06 6.91 -5.03
N LEU A 49 1.77 7.24 -4.82
CA LEU A 49 1.20 8.50 -5.32
C LEU A 49 1.91 9.72 -4.73
N GLY A 50 2.20 9.69 -3.42
CA GLY A 50 2.94 10.76 -2.74
C GLY A 50 4.37 10.90 -3.26
N LEU A 51 5.08 9.79 -3.43
CA LEU A 51 6.44 9.75 -3.96
C LEU A 51 6.49 10.21 -5.42
N SER A 52 5.49 9.85 -6.23
CA SER A 52 5.36 10.30 -7.62
C SER A 52 5.20 11.81 -7.70
N HIS A 53 4.31 12.41 -6.88
CA HIS A 53 4.17 13.86 -6.82
C HIS A 53 5.44 14.58 -6.36
N LEU A 54 6.18 13.98 -5.42
CA LEU A 54 7.48 14.51 -4.98
C LEU A 54 8.50 14.47 -6.13
N ALA A 55 8.56 13.36 -6.87
CA ALA A 55 9.43 13.21 -8.03
C ALA A 55 9.11 14.25 -9.11
N GLU A 56 7.85 14.41 -9.48
CA GLU A 56 7.39 15.44 -10.44
C GLU A 56 7.79 16.86 -9.99
N SER A 57 7.67 17.16 -8.70
CA SER A 57 8.03 18.48 -8.15
C SER A 57 9.53 18.74 -8.27
N ARG A 58 10.36 17.71 -8.07
CA ARG A 58 11.81 17.79 -8.25
C ARG A 58 12.20 17.89 -9.71
N GLU A 59 11.51 17.17 -10.60
CA GLU A 59 11.75 17.24 -12.03
C GLU A 59 11.52 18.66 -12.59
N LYS A 60 10.47 19.35 -12.11
CA LYS A 60 10.17 20.75 -12.49
C LYS A 60 11.29 21.73 -12.12
N THR A 61 12.08 21.44 -11.09
CA THR A 61 13.18 22.30 -10.61
C THR A 61 14.56 21.70 -10.90
N LEU A 62 14.62 20.70 -11.78
CA LEU A 62 15.82 19.93 -12.06
C LEU A 62 16.87 20.75 -12.81
N GLU A 63 18.03 20.93 -12.18
CA GLU A 63 19.20 21.51 -12.82
C GLU A 63 20.09 20.40 -13.39
N LYS A 64 20.28 20.37 -14.72
CA LYS A 64 21.07 19.32 -15.39
C LYS A 64 22.49 19.17 -14.86
N GLY A 65 23.11 20.25 -14.39
CA GLY A 65 24.46 20.23 -13.80
C GLY A 65 24.54 19.56 -12.42
N LYS A 66 23.40 19.29 -11.76
CA LYS A 66 23.30 18.58 -10.48
C LYS A 66 22.96 17.10 -10.65
N LEU A 67 22.82 16.61 -11.88
CA LEU A 67 22.58 15.20 -12.17
C LEU A 67 23.85 14.38 -11.95
N VAL A 68 23.69 13.21 -11.35
CA VAL A 68 24.75 12.21 -11.20
C VAL A 68 24.38 10.95 -12.00
N PRO A 69 25.38 10.20 -12.51
CA PRO A 69 25.16 8.88 -13.11
C PRO A 69 24.44 7.94 -12.14
N HIS A 70 23.66 6.99 -12.70
CA HIS A 70 22.91 6.03 -11.90
C HIS A 70 23.81 5.20 -10.97
N GLU A 71 24.98 4.81 -11.45
CA GLU A 71 26.02 4.06 -10.72
C GLU A 71 26.62 4.82 -9.53
N ASP A 72 26.55 6.15 -9.52
CA ASP A 72 27.01 6.97 -8.39
C ASP A 72 25.89 7.26 -7.38
N ALA A 73 24.63 7.01 -7.74
CA ALA A 73 23.45 7.27 -6.91
C ALA A 73 22.98 6.05 -6.10
N TRP A 74 23.37 4.84 -6.50
CA TRP A 74 22.96 3.55 -5.94
C TRP A 74 24.15 2.65 -5.65
#